data_AF-A0A9E5P808-F1
#
_entry.id   AF-A0A9E5P808-F1
#
_cell.length_a   1.000
_cell.length_b   1.000
_cell.length_c   1.000
_cell.angle_alpha   90.00
_cell.angle_beta   90.00
_cell.angle_gamma   90.00
#
_symmetry.space_group_name_H-M   'P 1'
#
loop_
_entity.id
_entity.type
_entity.pdbx_description
1 polymer ?
#
loop_
_entity_poly.entity_id
_entity_poly.type
_entity_poly.pdbx_seq_one_letter_code
_entity_poly.pdbx_strand_id
1 'polypeptide(L)'
;MAQHADNAYYVPHATRWPIVGSLGMIIMLASAAYWLNGASAARWSFLLGVAILVFMVFGWFGQVIRESERGVYNEQVDSSFRLGMAWFIFSEIMFFACFFGALFYARALVVPWLGGEGSGAATNEYLWPGYVPHWPTNGPGEVGGDFQTIPAFGIPFVNTLILLTSGVTITLAHHALKAARRTPLILWLAATVLLGLVFVVLQVEEYLEAYQVLGLTLGSGIYGSTFFMLTGFHGLHVSLGAIILLVIMLRSMRGHFTPDSHFAFEAAAWYWHFVDVVWLGLFIFVYVL
;
A
#
# COMPACT_ATOMS: atom_id res chain seq x y z
N MET A 1 -35.16 -13.20 3.93
CA MET A 1 -35.15 -12.39 2.68
C MET A 1 -35.06 -10.95 3.11
N ALA A 2 -33.93 -10.28 2.91
CA ALA A 2 -33.85 -8.84 3.16
C ALA A 2 -34.65 -8.15 2.04
N GLN A 3 -35.73 -7.46 2.41
CA GLN A 3 -36.46 -6.59 1.48
C GLN A 3 -35.52 -5.43 1.15
N HIS A 4 -35.11 -5.32 -0.12
CA HIS A 4 -34.51 -4.09 -0.61
C HIS A 4 -35.50 -2.95 -0.38
N ALA A 5 -35.02 -1.82 0.15
CA ALA A 5 -35.81 -0.60 0.21
C ALA A 5 -36.31 -0.21 -1.19
N ASP A 6 -37.43 0.53 -1.24
CA ASP A 6 -38.02 1.07 -2.47
C ASP A 6 -36.97 1.65 -3.43
N ASN A 7 -37.34 1.80 -4.72
CA ASN A 7 -36.52 2.25 -5.86
C ASN A 7 -35.80 3.61 -5.72
N ALA A 8 -35.73 4.19 -4.52
CA ALA A 8 -35.00 5.39 -4.17
C ALA A 8 -33.57 5.07 -3.69
N TYR A 9 -32.61 5.92 -4.08
CA TYR A 9 -31.23 5.82 -3.63
C TYR A 9 -31.13 6.06 -2.11
N TYR A 10 -30.26 5.31 -1.42
CA TYR A 10 -30.07 5.48 0.02
C TYR A 10 -29.46 6.85 0.35
N VAL A 11 -30.18 7.64 1.15
CA VAL A 11 -29.69 8.92 1.69
C VAL A 11 -29.29 8.71 3.15
N PRO A 12 -27.99 8.82 3.50
CA PRO A 12 -27.54 8.62 4.87
C PRO A 12 -28.10 9.69 5.83
N HIS A 13 -28.36 9.29 7.07
CA HIS A 13 -28.61 10.26 8.14
C HIS A 13 -27.32 11.01 8.51
N ALA A 14 -27.45 12.15 9.18
CA ALA A 14 -26.31 12.96 9.61
C ALA A 14 -25.28 12.11 10.38
N THR A 15 -24.01 12.19 9.95
CA THR A 15 -22.91 11.44 10.57
C THR A 15 -21.80 12.38 11.02
N ARG A 16 -21.24 12.10 12.20
CA ARG A 16 -20.18 12.90 12.83
C ARG A 16 -18.78 12.55 12.34
N TRP A 17 -18.61 11.40 11.68
CA TRP A 17 -17.30 10.87 11.33
C TRP A 17 -16.46 11.78 10.43
N PRO A 18 -17.02 12.51 9.44
CA PRO A 18 -16.25 13.46 8.64
C PRO A 18 -15.53 14.53 9.48
N ILE A 19 -16.23 15.13 10.45
CA ILE A 19 -15.65 16.17 11.32
C ILE A 19 -14.57 15.59 12.24
N VAL A 20 -14.82 14.41 12.81
CA VAL A 20 -13.83 13.71 13.65
C VAL A 20 -12.57 13.39 12.84
N GLY A 21 -12.74 12.93 11.59
CA GLY A 21 -11.64 12.66 10.66
C GLY A 21 -10.84 13.91 10.33
N SER A 22 -11.51 15.01 9.97
CA SER A 22 -10.84 16.28 9.67
C SER A 22 -10.04 16.81 10.86
N LEU A 23 -10.59 16.73 12.07
CA LEU A 23 -9.87 17.15 13.29
C LEU A 23 -8.65 16.26 13.53
N GLY A 24 -8.79 14.94 13.39
CA GLY A 24 -7.67 14.00 13.50
C GLY A 24 -6.55 14.28 12.50
N MET A 25 -6.90 14.53 11.23
CA MET A 25 -5.94 14.88 10.17
C MET A 25 -5.20 16.18 10.46
N ILE A 26 -5.91 17.24 10.86
CA ILE A 26 -5.28 18.53 11.18
C ILE A 26 -4.29 18.38 12.34
N ILE A 27 -4.71 17.72 13.42
CA ILE A 27 -3.84 17.48 14.58
C ILE A 27 -2.62 16.67 14.17
N MET A 28 -2.82 15.58 13.41
CA MET A 28 -1.74 14.71 12.96
C MET A 28 -0.73 15.46 12.07
N LEU A 29 -1.19 16.13 11.01
CA LEU A 29 -0.32 16.77 10.04
C LEU A 29 0.41 17.99 10.62
N ALA A 30 -0.28 18.84 11.40
CA ALA A 30 0.37 19.96 12.07
C ALA A 30 1.43 19.46 13.06
N SER A 31 1.10 18.43 13.85
CA SER A 31 2.05 17.84 14.80
C SER A 31 3.25 17.19 14.12
N ALA A 32 3.05 16.52 12.99
CA ALA A 32 4.14 15.96 12.19
C ALA A 32 5.09 17.06 11.71
N ALA A 33 4.55 18.18 11.21
CA ALA A 33 5.36 19.32 10.80
C ALA A 33 6.19 19.89 11.95
N TYR A 34 5.60 20.11 13.12
CA TYR A 34 6.33 20.59 14.30
C TYR A 34 7.37 19.57 14.79
N TRP A 35 7.03 18.28 14.78
CA TRP A 35 7.94 17.23 15.23
C TRP A 35 9.18 17.13 14.33
N LEU A 36 8.99 17.17 13.01
CA LEU A 36 10.10 17.18 12.04
C LEU A 36 10.97 18.45 12.14
N ASN A 37 10.43 19.54 12.67
CA ASN A 37 11.16 20.80 12.93
C ASN A 37 11.70 20.91 14.37
N GLY A 38 11.90 19.79 15.06
CA GLY A 38 12.61 19.73 16.34
C GLY A 38 11.75 19.88 17.60
N ALA A 39 10.44 20.11 17.47
CA ALA A 39 9.55 20.14 18.63
C ALA A 39 9.22 18.72 19.10
N SER A 40 10.08 18.13 19.93
CA SER A 40 9.95 16.73 20.41
C SER A 40 8.62 16.43 21.11
N ALA A 41 8.01 17.42 21.78
CA ALA A 41 6.70 17.28 22.42
C ALA A 41 5.57 17.02 21.41
N ALA A 42 5.70 17.47 20.16
CA ALA A 42 4.71 17.30 19.11
C ALA A 42 4.50 15.82 18.72
N ARG A 43 5.43 14.91 19.08
CA ARG A 43 5.22 13.47 18.91
C ARG A 43 3.96 12.96 19.61
N TRP A 44 3.61 13.54 20.76
CA TRP A 44 2.44 13.09 21.54
C TRP A 44 1.14 13.58 20.92
N SER A 45 1.11 14.82 20.43
CA SER A 45 -0.05 15.34 19.69
C SER A 45 -0.19 14.67 18.32
N PHE A 46 0.91 14.25 17.69
CA PHE A 46 0.87 13.41 16.49
C PHE A 46 0.18 12.07 16.78
N LEU A 47 0.61 11.36 17.84
CA LEU A 47 -0.01 10.09 18.24
C LEU A 47 -1.49 10.25 18.62
N LEU A 48 -1.87 11.38 19.23
CA LEU A 48 -3.27 11.71 19.47
C LEU A 48 -4.05 11.85 18.15
N GLY A 49 -3.51 12.56 17.16
CA GLY A 49 -4.12 12.67 15.84
C GLY A 49 -4.32 11.30 15.17
N VAL A 50 -3.31 10.44 15.22
CA VAL A 50 -3.40 9.04 14.74
C VAL A 50 -4.50 8.27 15.49
N ALA A 51 -4.56 8.36 16.82
CA ALA A 51 -5.58 7.68 17.61
C ALA A 51 -7.01 8.15 17.26
N ILE A 52 -7.20 9.44 17.01
CA ILE A 52 -8.49 10.00 16.55
C ILE A 52 -8.87 9.42 15.19
N LEU A 53 -7.91 9.31 14.25
CA LEU A 53 -8.16 8.70 12.94
C LEU A 53 -8.50 7.22 13.03
N VAL A 54 -7.79 6.45 13.85
CA VAL A 54 -8.10 5.03 14.08
C VAL A 54 -9.50 4.87 14.68
N PHE A 55 -9.85 5.70 15.68
CA PHE A 55 -11.19 5.71 16.26
C PHE A 55 -12.27 6.03 15.23
N MET A 56 -12.02 7.04 14.38
CA MET A 56 -12.93 7.42 13.30
C MET A 56 -13.12 6.28 12.29
N VAL A 57 -12.03 5.67 11.81
CA VAL A 57 -12.07 4.57 10.83
C VAL A 57 -12.86 3.39 11.40
N PHE A 58 -12.54 2.96 12.63
CA PHE A 58 -13.24 1.86 13.28
C PHE A 58 -14.75 2.15 13.45
N GLY A 59 -15.08 3.38 13.88
CA GLY A 59 -16.45 3.82 14.08
C GLY A 59 -17.26 3.94 12.80
N TRP A 60 -16.66 4.52 11.75
CA TRP A 60 -17.30 4.74 10.45
C TRP A 60 -17.51 3.42 9.73
N PHE A 61 -16.49 2.58 9.58
CA PHE A 61 -16.67 1.26 8.95
C PHE A 61 -17.63 0.38 9.75
N GLY A 62 -17.61 0.46 11.08
CA GLY A 62 -18.60 -0.21 11.92
C GLY A 62 -20.04 0.24 11.62
N GLN A 63 -20.25 1.52 11.32
CA GLN A 63 -21.55 2.05 10.90
C GLN A 63 -21.97 1.51 9.53
N VAL A 64 -21.08 1.55 8.54
CA VAL A 64 -21.33 1.00 7.19
C VAL A 64 -21.67 -0.48 7.26
N ILE A 65 -20.97 -1.27 8.08
CA ILE A 65 -21.28 -2.69 8.29
C ILE A 65 -22.68 -2.86 8.87
N ARG A 66 -23.05 -2.08 9.91
CA ARG A 66 -24.40 -2.18 10.52
C ARG A 66 -25.50 -1.77 9.55
N GLU A 67 -25.29 -0.77 8.71
CA GLU A 67 -26.22 -0.38 7.66
C GLU A 67 -26.37 -1.49 6.62
N SER A 68 -25.26 -2.06 6.15
CA SER A 68 -25.26 -3.22 5.25
C SER A 68 -26.07 -4.40 5.81
N GLU A 69 -25.83 -4.80 7.06
CA GLU A 69 -26.54 -5.93 7.70
C GLU A 69 -28.03 -5.65 7.95
N ARG A 70 -28.43 -4.37 8.00
CA ARG A 70 -29.85 -3.98 8.08
C ARG A 70 -30.58 -4.05 6.74
N GLY A 71 -29.85 -4.29 5.64
CA GLY A 71 -30.43 -4.38 4.30
C GLY A 71 -30.88 -3.04 3.72
N VAL A 72 -30.34 -1.91 4.19
CA VAL A 72 -30.75 -0.57 3.71
C VAL A 72 -30.14 -0.21 2.35
N TYR A 73 -29.17 -0.99 1.86
CA TYR A 73 -28.53 -0.77 0.56
C TYR A 73 -29.25 -1.56 -0.54
N ASN A 74 -29.54 -0.89 -1.66
CA ASN A 74 -30.09 -1.49 -2.88
C ASN A 74 -29.01 -1.63 -3.97
N GLU A 75 -29.38 -2.17 -5.13
CA GLU A 75 -28.44 -2.40 -6.24
C GLU A 75 -27.76 -1.13 -6.78
N GLN A 76 -28.45 0.01 -6.73
CA GLN A 76 -27.87 1.29 -7.14
C GLN A 76 -26.71 1.68 -6.21
N VAL A 77 -26.90 1.52 -4.89
CA VAL A 77 -25.87 1.80 -3.88
C VAL A 77 -24.69 0.82 -4.02
N ASP A 78 -24.97 -0.47 -4.26
CA ASP A 78 -23.92 -1.47 -4.53
C ASP A 78 -23.07 -1.09 -5.75
N SER A 79 -23.72 -0.66 -6.84
CA SER A 79 -23.04 -0.17 -8.05
C SER A 79 -22.16 1.06 -7.75
N SER A 80 -22.66 2.01 -6.95
CA SER A 80 -21.88 3.17 -6.52
C SER A 80 -20.68 2.79 -5.66
N PHE A 81 -20.81 1.81 -4.76
CA PHE A 81 -19.67 1.31 -3.98
C PHE A 81 -18.61 0.65 -4.86
N ARG A 82 -19.01 -0.15 -5.85
CA ARG A 82 -18.09 -0.77 -6.83
C ARG A 82 -17.34 0.28 -7.62
N LEU A 83 -18.04 1.30 -8.12
CA LEU A 83 -17.43 2.40 -8.85
C LEU A 83 -16.46 3.20 -7.96
N GLY A 84 -16.85 3.45 -6.70
CA GLY A 84 -15.99 4.11 -5.72
C GLY A 84 -14.71 3.34 -5.45
N MET A 85 -14.79 2.01 -5.29
CA MET A 85 -13.61 1.15 -5.12
C MET A 85 -12.72 1.14 -6.36
N ALA A 86 -13.31 1.10 -7.57
CA ALA A 86 -12.55 1.14 -8.81
C ALA A 86 -11.77 2.46 -8.96
N TRP A 87 -12.40 3.60 -8.69
CA TRP A 87 -11.73 4.90 -8.71
C TRP A 87 -10.66 5.05 -7.63
N PHE A 88 -10.90 4.49 -6.44
CA PHE A 88 -9.88 4.43 -5.39
C PHE A 88 -8.65 3.63 -5.85
N ILE A 89 -8.82 2.41 -6.38
CA ILE A 89 -7.69 1.63 -6.90
C ILE A 89 -6.98 2.38 -8.03
N PHE A 90 -7.74 3.01 -8.93
CA PHE A 90 -7.15 3.81 -10.00
C PHE A 90 -6.28 4.96 -9.46
N SER A 91 -6.74 5.69 -8.42
CA SER A 91 -5.91 6.73 -7.81
C SER A 91 -4.65 6.16 -7.16
N GLU A 92 -4.71 4.97 -6.54
CA GLU A 92 -3.52 4.33 -5.97
C GLU A 92 -2.53 3.89 -7.07
N ILE A 93 -3.02 3.41 -8.22
CA ILE A 93 -2.16 3.11 -9.39
C ILE A 93 -1.45 4.37 -9.86
N MET A 94 -2.15 5.51 -9.96
CA MET A 94 -1.54 6.79 -10.35
C MET A 94 -0.53 7.27 -9.31
N PHE A 95 -0.79 7.06 -8.01
CA PHE A 95 0.15 7.35 -6.94
C PHE A 95 1.46 6.57 -7.11
N PHE A 96 1.41 5.25 -7.34
CA PHE A 96 2.61 4.46 -7.62
C PHE A 96 3.27 4.82 -8.95
N ALA A 97 2.49 5.18 -9.97
CA ALA A 97 3.01 5.62 -11.26
C ALA A 97 3.92 6.85 -11.12
N CYS A 98 3.63 7.77 -10.18
CA CYS A 98 4.54 8.88 -9.87
C CYS A 98 5.89 8.41 -9.34
N PHE A 99 5.93 7.42 -8.45
CA PHE A 99 7.19 6.89 -7.92
C PHE A 99 7.99 6.08 -8.95
N PHE A 100 7.32 5.22 -9.74
CA PHE A 100 7.97 4.54 -10.86
C PHE A 100 8.44 5.53 -11.92
N GLY A 101 7.68 6.59 -12.17
CA GLY A 101 8.06 7.70 -13.03
C GLY A 101 9.30 8.43 -12.51
N ALA A 102 9.40 8.67 -11.21
CA ALA A 102 10.60 9.26 -10.60
C ALA A 102 11.83 8.34 -10.71
N LEU A 103 11.66 7.04 -10.49
CA LEU A 103 12.71 6.04 -10.71
C LEU A 103 13.18 6.02 -12.16
N PHE A 104 12.24 5.96 -13.11
CA PHE A 104 12.53 6.00 -14.54
C PHE A 104 13.26 7.29 -14.92
N TYR A 105 12.75 8.44 -14.47
CA TYR A 105 13.35 9.74 -14.74
C TYR A 105 14.78 9.82 -14.23
N ALA A 106 15.02 9.39 -12.98
CA ALA A 106 16.35 9.36 -12.39
C ALA A 106 17.32 8.45 -13.17
N ARG A 107 16.90 7.20 -13.42
CA ARG A 107 17.76 6.17 -14.01
C ARG A 107 18.00 6.36 -15.49
N ALA A 108 16.96 6.63 -16.26
CA ALA A 108 17.01 6.63 -17.73
C ALA A 108 17.39 7.98 -18.31
N LEU A 109 17.19 9.08 -17.57
CA LEU A 109 17.44 10.44 -18.09
C LEU A 109 18.51 11.16 -17.26
N VAL A 110 18.29 11.33 -15.96
CA VAL A 110 19.18 12.17 -15.12
C VAL A 110 20.59 11.59 -15.02
N VAL A 111 20.73 10.30 -14.72
CA VAL A 111 22.05 9.67 -14.58
C VAL A 111 22.88 9.77 -15.87
N PRO A 112 22.33 9.44 -17.07
CA PRO A 112 23.06 9.65 -18.31
C PRO A 112 23.38 11.11 -18.63
N TRP A 113 22.48 12.06 -18.34
CA TRP A 113 22.76 13.49 -18.51
C TRP A 113 23.90 13.98 -17.61
N LEU A 114 23.96 13.51 -16.36
CA LEU A 114 25.11 13.78 -15.47
C LEU A 114 26.41 13.17 -16.00
N GLY A 115 26.31 12.04 -16.72
CA GLY A 115 27.41 11.40 -17.43
C GLY A 115 27.82 12.09 -18.74
N GLY A 116 27.14 13.16 -19.15
CA GLY A 116 27.50 13.93 -20.35
C GLY A 116 26.63 13.69 -21.57
N GLU A 117 25.58 12.86 -21.49
CA GLU A 117 24.71 12.58 -22.64
C GLU A 117 23.89 13.82 -23.06
N GLY A 118 23.78 14.06 -24.37
CA GLY A 118 22.98 15.14 -24.95
C GLY A 118 23.50 16.52 -24.56
N SER A 119 22.64 17.35 -23.97
CA SER A 119 23.02 18.68 -23.45
C SER A 119 23.83 18.62 -22.15
N GLY A 120 24.07 17.43 -21.59
CA GLY A 120 24.79 17.22 -20.33
C GLY A 120 26.31 17.30 -20.42
N ALA A 121 26.91 17.39 -21.62
CA ALA A 121 28.36 17.36 -21.80
C ALA A 121 29.09 18.40 -20.94
N ALA A 122 28.61 19.65 -20.93
CA ALA A 122 29.16 20.71 -20.09
C ALA A 122 28.98 20.42 -18.58
N THR A 123 27.87 19.80 -18.17
CA THR A 123 27.64 19.41 -16.77
C THR A 123 28.70 18.40 -16.32
N ASN A 124 29.01 17.39 -17.13
CA ASN A 124 30.07 16.44 -16.80
C ASN A 124 31.44 17.10 -16.79
N GLU A 125 31.76 17.92 -17.80
CA GLU A 125 33.08 18.57 -17.92
C GLU A 125 33.38 19.55 -16.78
N TYR A 126 32.39 20.38 -16.40
CA TYR A 126 32.61 21.49 -15.45
C TYR A 126 32.14 21.19 -14.02
N LEU A 127 31.05 20.43 -13.83
CA LEU A 127 30.50 20.17 -12.49
C LEU A 127 30.92 18.81 -11.94
N TRP A 128 30.92 17.76 -12.77
CA TRP A 128 31.18 16.38 -12.33
C TRP A 128 32.28 15.69 -13.16
N PRO A 129 33.49 16.26 -13.21
CA PRO A 129 34.55 15.76 -14.08
C PRO A 129 34.92 14.33 -13.72
N GLY A 130 34.83 13.44 -14.71
CA GLY A 130 35.17 12.02 -14.56
C GLY A 130 34.05 11.15 -14.00
N TYR A 131 32.85 11.69 -13.76
CA TYR A 131 31.70 10.86 -13.38
C TYR A 131 31.29 9.96 -14.54
N VAL A 132 31.26 8.65 -14.28
CA VAL A 132 30.80 7.63 -15.24
C VAL A 132 29.40 7.17 -14.84
N PRO A 133 28.39 7.33 -15.73
CA PRO A 133 27.03 6.98 -15.41
C PRO A 133 26.89 5.46 -15.22
N HIS A 134 26.30 5.07 -14.09
CA HIS A 134 25.96 3.70 -13.77
C HIS A 134 24.70 3.66 -12.91
N TRP A 135 24.04 2.51 -12.86
CA TRP A 135 22.92 2.25 -11.98
C TRP A 135 23.11 0.87 -11.36
N PRO A 136 22.81 0.67 -10.07
CA PRO A 136 22.44 1.63 -9.02
C PRO A 136 23.50 2.70 -8.72
N THR A 137 23.11 3.90 -8.26
CA THR A 137 24.08 4.97 -7.90
C THR A 137 23.53 5.92 -6.83
N ASN A 138 24.42 6.49 -6.01
CA ASN A 138 24.15 7.62 -5.11
C ASN A 138 24.53 8.98 -5.75
N GLY A 139 24.90 8.98 -7.03
CA GLY A 139 25.23 10.16 -7.82
C GLY A 139 26.70 10.58 -7.68
N PRO A 140 27.14 11.60 -8.44
CA PRO A 140 28.55 12.02 -8.50
C PRO A 140 29.10 12.59 -7.18
N GLY A 141 28.22 12.98 -6.25
CA GLY A 141 28.60 13.46 -4.92
C GLY A 141 28.70 12.36 -3.86
N GLU A 142 28.54 11.09 -4.24
CA GLU A 142 28.62 9.92 -3.34
C GLU A 142 27.78 10.06 -2.06
N VAL A 143 26.55 10.59 -2.23
CA VAL A 143 25.69 10.98 -1.11
C VAL A 143 25.32 9.76 -0.27
N GLY A 144 25.68 9.79 1.01
CA GLY A 144 25.42 8.68 1.94
C GLY A 144 26.48 7.58 1.92
N GLY A 145 27.57 7.72 1.16
CA GLY A 145 28.70 6.80 1.13
C GLY A 145 28.45 5.52 0.35
N ASP A 146 29.34 4.55 0.52
CA ASP A 146 29.30 3.26 -0.16
C ASP A 146 28.09 2.43 0.29
N PHE A 147 27.42 1.80 -0.66
CA PHE A 147 26.33 0.87 -0.39
C PHE A 147 26.35 -0.31 -1.35
N GLN A 148 25.70 -1.40 -0.94
CA GLN A 148 25.41 -2.56 -1.76
C GLN A 148 23.91 -2.70 -1.96
N THR A 149 23.52 -3.42 -3.01
CA THR A 149 22.10 -3.63 -3.33
C THR A 149 21.61 -4.96 -2.81
N ILE A 150 20.29 -5.03 -2.61
CA ILE A 150 19.62 -6.25 -2.18
C ILE A 150 19.54 -7.21 -3.38
N PRO A 151 20.05 -8.44 -3.26
CA PRO A 151 19.99 -9.39 -4.36
C PRO A 151 18.55 -9.81 -4.65
N ALA A 152 18.14 -9.73 -5.93
CA ALA A 152 16.78 -10.05 -6.35
C ALA A 152 16.34 -11.48 -5.96
N PHE A 153 17.24 -12.46 -6.10
CA PHE A 153 16.95 -13.88 -5.87
C PHE A 153 17.14 -14.33 -4.41
N GLY A 154 17.03 -13.41 -3.45
CA GLY A 154 16.95 -13.70 -2.03
C GLY A 154 15.53 -13.51 -1.48
N ILE A 155 15.43 -12.69 -0.42
CA ILE A 155 14.15 -12.31 0.20
C ILE A 155 13.14 -11.74 -0.82
N PRO A 156 13.52 -10.85 -1.77
CA PRO A 156 12.56 -10.29 -2.72
C PRO A 156 11.86 -11.37 -3.58
N PHE A 157 12.60 -12.38 -4.03
CA PHE A 157 12.02 -13.48 -4.80
C PHE A 157 11.10 -14.35 -3.95
N VAL A 158 11.48 -14.64 -2.69
CA VAL A 158 10.61 -15.37 -1.76
C VAL A 158 9.32 -14.60 -1.49
N ASN A 159 9.42 -13.29 -1.27
CA ASN A 159 8.26 -12.39 -1.10
C ASN A 159 7.36 -12.36 -2.34
N THR A 160 7.93 -12.42 -3.54
CA THR A 160 7.16 -12.60 -4.79
C THR A 160 6.35 -13.89 -4.77
N LEU A 161 6.97 -15.02 -4.40
CA LEU A 161 6.25 -16.30 -4.31
C LEU A 161 5.15 -16.27 -3.23
N ILE A 162 5.41 -15.63 -2.09
CA ILE A 162 4.43 -15.46 -1.01
C ILE A 162 3.21 -14.69 -1.49
N LEU A 163 3.40 -13.53 -2.12
CA LEU A 163 2.29 -12.71 -2.59
C LEU A 163 1.51 -13.40 -3.72
N LEU A 164 2.18 -14.00 -4.70
CA LEU A 164 1.50 -14.78 -5.74
C LEU A 164 0.70 -15.95 -5.16
N THR A 165 1.26 -16.66 -4.18
CA THR A 165 0.54 -17.73 -3.48
C THR A 165 -0.66 -17.17 -2.72
N SER A 166 -0.52 -16.01 -2.08
CA SER A 166 -1.62 -15.34 -1.37
C SER A 166 -2.75 -14.91 -2.32
N GLY A 167 -2.41 -14.47 -3.54
CA GLY A 167 -3.36 -14.18 -4.62
C GLY A 167 -4.16 -15.41 -5.05
N VAL A 168 -3.52 -16.58 -5.09
CA VAL A 168 -4.21 -17.85 -5.33
C VAL A 168 -5.13 -18.20 -4.16
N THR A 169 -4.67 -18.08 -2.90
CA THR A 169 -5.49 -18.42 -1.74
C THR A 169 -6.73 -17.54 -1.60
N ILE A 170 -6.63 -16.23 -1.86
CA ILE A 170 -7.81 -15.35 -1.82
C ILE A 170 -8.79 -15.66 -2.96
N THR A 171 -8.29 -16.06 -4.13
CA THR A 171 -9.12 -16.52 -5.24
C THR A 171 -9.88 -17.79 -4.87
N LEU A 172 -9.22 -18.75 -4.23
CA LEU A 172 -9.86 -19.97 -3.71
C LEU A 172 -10.89 -19.66 -2.61
N ALA A 173 -10.61 -18.69 -1.74
CA ALA A 173 -11.57 -18.20 -0.77
C ALA A 173 -12.84 -17.64 -1.45
N HIS A 174 -12.67 -16.86 -2.52
CA HIS A 174 -13.78 -16.30 -3.27
C HIS A 174 -14.66 -17.40 -3.90
N HIS A 175 -14.05 -18.43 -4.49
CA HIS A 175 -14.78 -19.58 -5.04
C HIS A 175 -15.53 -20.34 -3.93
N ALA A 176 -14.93 -20.49 -2.75
CA ALA A 176 -15.60 -21.10 -1.60
C ALA A 176 -16.80 -20.27 -1.11
N LEU A 177 -16.69 -18.93 -1.11
CA LEU A 177 -17.79 -18.03 -0.78
C LEU A 177 -18.96 -18.20 -1.74
N LYS A 178 -18.71 -18.19 -3.05
CA LYS A 178 -19.76 -18.38 -4.08
C LYS A 178 -20.40 -19.77 -4.01
N ALA A 179 -19.63 -20.79 -3.65
CA ALA A 179 -20.13 -22.14 -3.41
C ALA A 179 -20.85 -22.30 -2.05
N ALA A 180 -21.04 -21.23 -1.27
CA ALA A 180 -21.60 -21.24 0.08
C ALA A 180 -20.85 -22.17 1.06
N ARG A 181 -19.57 -22.44 0.82
CA ARG A 181 -18.73 -23.31 1.66
C ARG A 181 -17.94 -22.46 2.67
N ARG A 182 -18.51 -22.30 3.87
CA ARG A 182 -17.98 -21.41 4.92
C ARG A 182 -16.62 -21.83 5.48
N THR A 183 -16.42 -23.12 5.78
CA THR A 183 -15.15 -23.59 6.35
C THR A 183 -13.97 -23.37 5.39
N PRO A 184 -14.05 -23.80 4.10
CA PRO A 184 -12.99 -23.49 3.13
C PRO A 184 -12.78 -21.99 2.92
N LEU A 185 -13.84 -21.17 2.88
CA LEU A 185 -13.73 -19.72 2.79
C LEU A 185 -12.85 -19.15 3.90
N ILE A 186 -13.11 -19.52 5.16
CA ILE A 186 -12.36 -19.01 6.31
C ILE A 186 -10.92 -19.51 6.29
N LEU A 187 -10.68 -20.78 5.97
CA LEU A 187 -9.33 -21.35 5.92
C LEU A 187 -8.46 -20.68 4.86
N TRP A 188 -8.98 -20.46 3.65
CA TRP A 188 -8.24 -19.79 2.59
C TRP A 188 -8.01 -18.31 2.86
N LEU A 189 -8.97 -17.62 3.50
CA LEU A 189 -8.75 -16.24 3.98
C LEU A 189 -7.66 -16.20 5.06
N ALA A 190 -7.68 -17.13 6.01
CA ALA A 190 -6.66 -17.20 7.06
C ALA A 190 -5.27 -17.44 6.48
N ALA A 191 -5.14 -18.31 5.48
CA ALA A 191 -3.90 -18.53 4.75
C ALA A 191 -3.42 -17.24 4.06
N THR A 192 -4.32 -16.50 3.41
CA THR A 192 -3.99 -15.22 2.75
C THR A 192 -3.47 -14.19 3.75
N VAL A 193 -4.17 -14.02 4.89
CA VAL A 193 -3.76 -13.09 5.95
C VAL A 193 -2.39 -13.49 6.52
N LEU A 194 -2.17 -14.78 6.78
CA LEU A 194 -0.90 -15.27 7.29
C LEU A 194 0.25 -15.00 6.32
N LEU A 195 0.06 -15.28 5.02
CA LEU A 195 1.06 -14.98 3.99
C LEU A 195 1.37 -13.48 3.91
N GLY A 196 0.36 -12.62 4.01
CA GLY A 196 0.55 -11.17 4.08
C GLY A 196 1.37 -10.73 5.30
N LEU A 197 1.14 -11.34 6.48
CA LEU A 197 1.94 -11.07 7.67
C LEU A 197 3.39 -11.55 7.51
N VAL A 198 3.59 -12.73 6.93
CA VAL A 198 4.94 -13.25 6.66
C VAL A 198 5.69 -12.34 5.70
N PHE A 199 5.04 -11.84 4.64
CA PHE A 199 5.63 -10.86 3.74
C PHE A 199 6.13 -9.62 4.49
N VAL A 200 5.30 -9.04 5.38
CA VAL A 200 5.68 -7.83 6.12
C VAL A 200 6.87 -8.09 7.04
N VAL A 201 6.92 -9.26 7.70
CA VAL A 201 8.06 -9.64 8.54
C VAL A 201 9.34 -9.75 7.70
N LEU A 202 9.29 -10.46 6.58
CA LEU A 202 10.45 -10.60 5.69
C LEU A 202 10.90 -9.25 5.10
N GLN A 203 9.95 -8.35 4.81
CA GLN A 203 10.27 -7.00 4.34
C GLN A 203 10.98 -6.17 5.42
N VAL A 204 10.65 -6.35 6.70
CA VAL A 204 11.37 -5.71 7.81
C VAL A 204 12.79 -6.27 7.93
N GLU A 205 12.97 -7.59 7.85
CA GLU A 205 14.30 -8.22 7.86
C GLU A 205 15.18 -7.70 6.71
N GLU A 206 14.60 -7.57 5.52
CA GLU A 206 15.28 -6.97 4.37
C GLU A 206 15.73 -5.53 4.65
N TYR A 207 14.91 -4.71 5.32
CA TYR A 207 15.29 -3.35 5.69
C TYR A 207 16.37 -3.31 6.75
N LEU A 208 16.37 -4.25 7.70
CA LEU A 208 17.43 -4.36 8.70
C LEU A 208 18.76 -4.71 8.03
N GLU A 209 18.78 -5.68 7.12
CA GLU A 209 19.96 -6.04 6.33
C GLU A 209 20.47 -4.86 5.50
N ALA A 210 19.56 -4.15 4.81
CA ALA A 210 19.90 -2.98 4.02
C ALA A 210 20.60 -1.89 4.84
N TYR A 211 20.03 -1.55 6.00
CA TYR A 211 20.56 -0.49 6.86
C TYR A 211 21.83 -0.90 7.63
N GLN A 212 21.91 -2.14 8.12
CA GLN A 212 22.96 -2.56 9.04
C GLN A 212 24.16 -3.20 8.35
N VAL A 213 23.94 -3.87 7.21
CA VAL A 213 24.98 -4.66 6.53
C VAL A 213 25.37 -4.02 5.21
N LEU A 214 24.39 -3.58 4.41
CA LEU A 214 24.64 -3.12 3.04
C LEU A 214 24.93 -1.62 2.93
N GLY A 215 24.78 -0.85 4.01
CA GLY A 215 24.92 0.62 3.96
C GLY A 215 23.85 1.32 3.11
N LEU A 216 22.81 0.58 2.69
CA LEU A 216 21.70 1.09 1.90
C LEU A 216 20.66 1.68 2.85
N THR A 217 20.59 3.01 2.89
CA THR A 217 19.68 3.78 3.75
C THR A 217 18.85 4.74 2.91
N LEU A 218 17.82 5.34 3.52
CA LEU A 218 17.11 6.49 2.93
C LEU A 218 18.04 7.65 2.53
N GLY A 219 19.22 7.76 3.15
CA GLY A 219 20.23 8.77 2.86
C GLY A 219 21.25 8.39 1.78
N SER A 220 21.22 7.17 1.25
CA SER A 220 22.18 6.66 0.26
C SER A 220 21.86 7.14 -1.17
N GLY A 221 21.65 8.46 -1.30
CA GLY A 221 21.39 9.15 -2.56
C GLY A 221 20.07 8.77 -3.25
N ILE A 222 20.06 8.89 -4.58
CA ILE A 222 18.85 8.70 -5.39
C ILE A 222 18.39 7.24 -5.41
N TYR A 223 19.31 6.27 -5.40
CA TYR A 223 18.92 4.87 -5.36
C TYR A 223 18.27 4.51 -4.01
N GLY A 224 18.92 4.84 -2.88
CA GLY A 224 18.38 4.54 -1.56
C GLY A 224 17.02 5.19 -1.31
N SER A 225 16.89 6.49 -1.62
CA SER A 225 15.61 7.20 -1.47
C SER A 225 14.49 6.64 -2.35
N THR A 226 14.74 6.35 -3.64
CA THR A 226 13.70 5.77 -4.52
C THR A 226 13.34 4.34 -4.11
N PHE A 227 14.34 3.52 -3.73
CA PHE A 227 14.15 2.16 -3.19
C PHE A 227 13.18 2.17 -2.02
N PHE A 228 13.53 2.83 -0.91
CA PHE A 228 12.72 2.80 0.32
C PHE A 228 11.36 3.49 0.18
N MET A 229 11.24 4.51 -0.67
CA MET A 229 9.94 5.14 -0.90
C MET A 229 9.00 4.22 -1.68
N LEU A 230 9.50 3.56 -2.73
CA LEU A 230 8.73 2.60 -3.53
C LEU A 230 8.32 1.37 -2.71
N THR A 231 9.28 0.69 -2.09
CA THR A 231 9.04 -0.53 -1.30
C THR A 231 8.32 -0.21 0.02
N GLY A 232 8.59 0.95 0.62
CA GLY A 232 7.98 1.37 1.88
C GLY A 232 6.50 1.70 1.74
N PHE A 233 6.12 2.46 0.72
CA PHE A 233 4.70 2.68 0.44
C PHE A 233 4.01 1.38 0.07
N HIS A 234 4.63 0.50 -0.71
CA HIS A 234 4.04 -0.81 -0.99
C HIS A 234 3.83 -1.64 0.28
N GLY A 235 4.83 -1.72 1.16
CA GLY A 235 4.71 -2.40 2.46
C GLY A 235 3.58 -1.84 3.34
N LEU A 236 3.35 -0.52 3.30
CA LEU A 236 2.18 0.10 3.94
C LEU A 236 0.87 -0.42 3.33
N HIS A 237 0.75 -0.49 2.00
CA HIS A 237 -0.44 -0.99 1.33
C HIS A 237 -0.68 -2.48 1.62
N VAL A 238 0.37 -3.31 1.64
CA VAL A 238 0.26 -4.72 2.05
C VAL A 238 -0.25 -4.83 3.48
N SER A 239 0.29 -4.01 4.40
CA SER A 239 -0.14 -4.00 5.81
C SER A 239 -1.61 -3.61 5.96
N LEU A 240 -2.06 -2.57 5.25
CA LEU A 240 -3.47 -2.16 5.23
C LEU A 240 -4.35 -3.24 4.60
N GLY A 241 -3.91 -3.85 3.50
CA GLY A 241 -4.58 -4.96 2.84
C GLY A 241 -4.77 -6.15 3.78
N ALA A 242 -3.73 -6.52 4.54
CA ALA A 242 -3.79 -7.62 5.51
C ALA A 242 -4.79 -7.31 6.65
N ILE A 243 -4.84 -6.07 7.13
CA ILE A 243 -5.83 -5.63 8.12
C ILE A 243 -7.25 -5.70 7.54
N ILE A 244 -7.47 -5.23 6.30
CA ILE A 244 -8.76 -5.31 5.62
C ILE A 244 -9.20 -6.78 5.48
N LEU A 245 -8.31 -7.65 5.01
CA LEU A 245 -8.59 -9.08 4.86
C LEU A 245 -8.86 -9.77 6.19
N LEU A 246 -8.17 -9.39 7.26
CA LEU A 246 -8.47 -9.86 8.62
C LEU A 246 -9.90 -9.46 9.03
N VAL A 247 -10.31 -8.21 8.78
CA VAL A 247 -11.68 -7.77 9.06
C VAL A 247 -12.70 -8.54 8.22
N ILE A 248 -12.43 -8.77 6.94
CA ILE A 248 -13.29 -9.59 6.06
C ILE A 248 -13.36 -11.03 6.54
N MET A 249 -12.24 -11.63 6.99
CA MET A 249 -12.23 -12.96 7.60
C MET A 249 -13.13 -13.00 8.85
N LEU A 250 -13.01 -12.04 9.75
CA LEU A 250 -13.84 -11.97 10.96
C LEU A 250 -15.34 -11.79 10.62
N ARG A 251 -15.66 -11.05 9.56
CA ARG A 251 -17.04 -10.91 9.05
C ARG A 251 -17.55 -12.21 8.41
N SER A 252 -16.73 -12.92 7.66
CA SER A 252 -17.03 -14.24 7.11
C SER A 252 -17.26 -15.28 8.22
N MET A 253 -16.47 -15.20 9.30
CA MET A 253 -16.67 -16.02 10.50
C MET A 253 -17.97 -15.70 11.23
N ARG A 254 -18.51 -14.48 11.11
CA ARG A 254 -19.85 -14.11 11.63
C ARG A 254 -20.99 -14.38 10.65
N GLY A 255 -20.69 -14.60 9.38
CA GLY A 255 -21.68 -14.96 8.35
C GLY A 255 -22.34 -13.77 7.68
N HIS A 256 -21.66 -12.62 7.64
CA HIS A 256 -22.14 -11.36 7.06
C HIS A 256 -22.13 -11.36 5.51
N PHE A 257 -21.85 -12.49 4.87
CA PHE A 257 -21.70 -12.57 3.41
C PHE A 257 -22.49 -13.74 2.86
N THR A 258 -23.16 -13.51 1.73
CA THR A 258 -23.86 -14.52 0.94
C THR A 258 -23.26 -14.61 -0.47
N PRO A 259 -23.52 -15.70 -1.22
CA PRO A 259 -23.06 -15.81 -2.60
C PRO A 259 -23.49 -14.66 -3.51
N ASP A 260 -24.60 -13.99 -3.19
CA ASP A 260 -25.14 -12.89 -4.00
C ASP A 260 -24.83 -11.50 -3.40
N SER A 261 -24.49 -11.42 -2.11
CA SER A 261 -24.21 -10.16 -1.40
C SER A 261 -22.91 -10.26 -0.61
N HIS A 262 -21.83 -9.87 -1.27
CA HIS A 262 -20.47 -9.95 -0.72
C HIS A 262 -19.52 -8.90 -1.30
N PHE A 263 -20.03 -7.74 -1.70
CA PHE A 263 -19.22 -6.66 -2.30
C PHE A 263 -17.99 -6.31 -1.44
N ALA A 264 -18.12 -6.21 -0.11
CA ALA A 264 -16.97 -5.88 0.74
C ALA A 264 -15.84 -6.93 0.68
N PHE A 265 -16.18 -8.21 0.45
CA PHE A 265 -15.18 -9.24 0.18
C PHE A 265 -14.54 -9.00 -1.19
N GLU A 266 -15.32 -8.71 -2.23
CA GLU A 266 -14.80 -8.46 -3.59
C GLU A 266 -13.89 -7.23 -3.62
N ALA A 267 -14.28 -6.14 -2.96
CA ALA A 267 -13.47 -4.93 -2.84
C ALA A 267 -12.12 -5.22 -2.16
N ALA A 268 -12.12 -6.01 -1.08
CA ALA A 268 -10.89 -6.42 -0.42
C ALA A 268 -10.01 -7.32 -1.32
N ALA A 269 -10.62 -8.21 -2.10
CA ALA A 269 -9.90 -9.05 -3.05
C ALA A 269 -9.31 -8.25 -4.21
N TRP A 270 -10.05 -7.27 -4.75
CA TRP A 270 -9.55 -6.36 -5.77
C TRP A 270 -8.37 -5.53 -5.25
N TYR A 271 -8.46 -5.02 -4.02
CA TYR A 271 -7.34 -4.32 -3.39
C TYR A 271 -6.12 -5.21 -3.22
N TRP A 272 -6.30 -6.44 -2.75
CA TRP A 272 -5.20 -7.38 -2.57
C TRP A 272 -4.49 -7.71 -3.89
N HIS A 273 -5.25 -7.99 -4.95
CA HIS A 273 -4.67 -8.20 -6.29
C HIS A 273 -3.97 -6.96 -6.85
N PHE A 274 -4.49 -5.76 -6.57
CA PHE A 274 -3.79 -4.52 -6.90
C PHE A 274 -2.42 -4.46 -6.23
N VAL A 275 -2.35 -4.77 -4.93
CA VAL A 275 -1.09 -4.81 -4.18
C VAL A 275 -0.12 -5.85 -4.75
N ASP A 276 -0.61 -7.03 -5.16
CA ASP A 276 0.21 -8.06 -5.84
C ASP A 276 0.80 -7.53 -7.16
N VAL A 277 0.01 -6.84 -7.98
CA VAL A 277 0.45 -6.30 -9.27
C VAL A 277 1.51 -5.21 -9.08
N VAL A 278 1.35 -4.32 -8.10
CA VAL A 278 2.37 -3.32 -7.79
C VAL A 278 3.67 -3.98 -7.35
N TRP A 279 3.60 -5.06 -6.55
CA TRP A 279 4.79 -5.81 -6.15
C TRP A 279 5.55 -6.40 -7.35
N LEU A 280 4.84 -6.98 -8.33
CA LEU A 280 5.48 -7.50 -9.53
C LEU A 280 6.23 -6.39 -10.30
N GLY A 281 5.66 -5.19 -10.37
CA GLY A 281 6.34 -4.01 -10.88
C GLY A 281 7.61 -3.68 -10.08
N LEU A 282 7.54 -3.67 -8.76
CA LEU A 282 8.70 -3.43 -7.89
C LEU A 282 9.78 -4.48 -8.09
N PHE A 283 9.42 -5.77 -8.06
CA PHE A 283 10.34 -6.87 -8.26
C PHE A 283 11.12 -6.72 -9.57
N ILE A 284 10.44 -6.39 -10.67
CA ILE A 284 11.08 -6.22 -11.97
C ILE A 284 11.94 -4.95 -12.01
N PHE A 285 11.40 -3.78 -11.67
CA PHE A 285 12.05 -2.49 -11.93
C PHE A 285 13.06 -2.05 -10.86
N VAL A 286 12.94 -2.56 -9.63
CA VAL A 286 13.79 -2.17 -8.50
C VAL A 286 14.85 -3.22 -8.19
N TYR A 287 14.48 -4.51 -8.25
CA TYR A 287 15.39 -5.58 -7.85
C TYR A 287 16.09 -6.25 -9.04
N VAL A 288 15.39 -6.48 -10.16
CA VAL A 288 15.95 -7.21 -11.30
C VAL A 288 16.69 -6.29 -12.27
N LEU A 289 16.07 -5.17 -12.66
CA LEU A 289 16.64 -4.19 -13.59
C LEU A 289 17.50 -3.19 -12.81
#